data_AF-Q5C4T4-F1
#
_entry.id   AF-Q5C4T4-F1
#
_cell.length_a   1.000
_cell.length_b   1.000
_cell.length_c   1.000
_cell.angle_alpha   90.00
_cell.angle_beta   90.00
_cell.angle_gamma   90.00
#
_symmetry.space_group_name_H-M   'P 1'
#
loop_
_entity.id
_entity.type
_entity.pdbx_description
1 polymer ?
#
loop_
_entity_poly.entity_id
_entity_poly.type
_entity_poly.pdbx_seq_one_letter_code
_entity_poly.pdbx_strand_id
1 'polypeptide(L)'
;AKSYYNERLNYYSGILSHMPMPWNYNGSGFSATIKDSRFGDFLEDFSQKDTTVEYQLADGNTGTPLHLVQQLVSLHKNPAFQWGTIEQIKLDQVKNGPGTIIVFTRKAEGYPTFIVILTMNFEEMTLNLTTICPSVIPRLIYPPSKNLPVDIPLPNSEIPLENTDGNFRSYVVSCAA
;
A
#
# COMPACT_ATOMS: atom_id res chain seq x y z
N ALA A 1 -12.86 25.06 15.87
CA ALA A 1 -11.98 23.86 15.83
C ALA A 1 -11.88 23.41 14.38
N LYS A 2 -10.67 23.21 13.84
CA LYS A 2 -10.49 22.71 12.46
C LYS A 2 -10.70 21.19 12.46
N SER A 3 -11.62 20.69 11.66
CA SER A 3 -11.80 19.25 11.39
C SER A 3 -10.92 18.83 10.22
N TYR A 4 -10.23 17.68 10.34
CA TYR A 4 -9.71 16.97 9.17
C TYR A 4 -10.85 16.27 8.42
N TYR A 5 -10.69 16.06 7.11
CA TYR A 5 -11.71 15.48 6.24
C TYR A 5 -11.95 14.00 6.62
N ASN A 6 -13.22 13.66 6.88
CA ASN A 6 -13.81 12.30 6.88
C ASN A 6 -13.74 11.37 8.11
N GLU A 7 -13.49 11.84 9.34
CA GLU A 7 -13.63 10.97 10.52
C GLU A 7 -14.66 11.45 11.55
N ARG A 8 -15.54 10.52 11.96
CA ARG A 8 -16.46 10.72 13.09
C ARG A 8 -15.64 10.93 14.36
N LEU A 9 -16.03 11.95 15.13
CA LEU A 9 -15.45 12.34 16.41
C LEU A 9 -15.42 11.17 17.40
N ASN A 10 -14.29 10.48 17.49
CA ASN A 10 -13.93 9.72 18.68
C ASN A 10 -13.22 10.70 19.62
N TYR A 11 -13.62 10.76 20.89
CA TYR A 11 -13.10 11.74 21.86
C TYR A 11 -11.56 11.68 22.03
N TYR A 12 -10.94 10.57 21.64
CA TYR A 12 -9.50 10.37 21.58
C TYR A 12 -8.88 10.77 20.22
N SER A 13 -9.59 10.70 19.09
CA SER A 13 -8.96 10.90 17.78
C SER A 13 -8.47 12.33 17.58
N GLY A 14 -9.19 13.35 18.09
CA GLY A 14 -8.79 14.74 17.91
C GLY A 14 -7.43 15.09 18.54
N ILE A 15 -7.15 14.62 19.76
CA ILE A 15 -5.87 14.93 20.45
C ILE A 15 -4.75 14.04 19.92
N LEU A 16 -5.02 12.75 19.69
CA LEU A 16 -4.00 11.81 19.20
C LEU A 16 -3.59 12.13 17.74
N SER A 17 -4.47 12.70 16.91
CA SER A 17 -4.11 13.15 15.55
C SER A 17 -3.30 14.45 15.50
N HIS A 18 -3.07 15.10 16.64
CA HIS A 18 -2.22 16.29 16.77
C HIS A 18 -0.90 16.02 17.52
N MET A 19 -0.59 14.74 17.72
CA MET A 19 0.68 14.33 18.28
C MET A 19 1.85 14.81 17.41
N PRO A 20 3.03 15.03 18.00
CA PRO A 20 4.21 15.42 17.25
C PRO A 20 4.59 14.37 16.21
N MET A 21 5.07 14.81 15.05
CA MET A 21 5.56 13.88 14.01
C MET A 21 6.76 13.07 14.54
N PRO A 22 6.72 11.72 14.51
CA PRO A 22 7.79 10.86 14.98
C PRO A 22 8.92 10.77 13.95
N TRP A 23 9.73 11.83 13.81
CA TRP A 23 10.88 11.81 12.89
C TRP A 23 11.93 10.78 13.31
N ASN A 24 12.22 10.68 14.60
CA ASN A 24 13.13 9.74 15.23
C ASN A 24 12.64 9.35 16.64
N TYR A 25 13.22 8.29 17.21
CA TYR A 25 12.76 7.74 18.49
C TYR A 25 12.97 8.69 19.69
N ASN A 26 14.03 9.50 19.67
CA ASN A 26 14.38 10.40 20.78
C ASN A 26 13.66 11.76 20.74
N GLY A 27 12.83 12.03 19.72
CA GLY A 27 12.05 13.26 19.58
C GLY A 27 12.83 14.49 19.12
N SER A 28 14.15 14.39 19.00
CA SER A 28 15.02 15.51 18.58
C SER A 28 14.72 15.98 17.15
N GLY A 29 14.20 15.09 16.30
CA GLY A 29 13.78 15.44 14.93
C GLY A 29 12.50 16.27 14.88
N PHE A 30 11.66 16.20 15.93
CA PHE A 30 10.51 17.11 16.08
C PHE A 30 10.90 18.41 16.78
N SER A 31 11.62 18.33 17.88
CA SER A 31 12.09 19.52 18.62
C SER A 31 13.43 19.27 19.30
N ALA A 32 14.38 20.18 19.08
CA ALA A 32 15.69 20.19 19.73
C ALA A 32 15.64 20.41 21.26
N THR A 33 14.48 20.80 21.81
CA THR A 33 14.29 20.98 23.25
C THR A 33 14.01 19.68 23.99
N ILE A 34 13.62 18.61 23.27
CA ILE A 34 13.41 17.29 23.85
C ILE A 34 14.77 16.65 24.06
N LYS A 35 15.12 16.37 25.33
CA LYS A 35 16.43 15.84 25.74
C LYS A 35 16.32 14.67 26.72
N ASP A 36 15.09 14.20 26.97
CA ASP A 36 14.78 13.14 27.92
C ASP A 36 14.00 12.00 27.23
N SER A 37 13.66 10.95 27.98
CA SER A 37 13.01 9.74 27.45
C SER A 37 11.54 9.93 27.10
N ARG A 38 10.89 11.03 27.52
CA ARG A 38 9.42 11.15 27.49
C ARG A 38 8.81 10.96 26.11
N PHE A 39 9.54 11.35 25.06
CA PHE A 39 9.08 11.15 23.69
C PHE A 39 9.14 9.67 23.27
N GLY A 40 10.22 8.97 23.64
CA GLY A 40 10.34 7.53 23.41
C GLY A 40 9.30 6.75 24.21
N ASP A 41 9.15 7.06 25.49
CA ASP A 41 8.15 6.46 26.39
C ASP A 41 6.73 6.63 25.79
N PHE A 42 6.42 7.83 25.29
CA PHE A 42 5.20 8.11 24.56
C PHE A 42 5.03 7.25 23.30
N LEU A 43 6.07 7.08 22.47
CA LEU A 43 5.96 6.20 21.29
C LEU A 43 5.73 4.74 21.68
N GLU A 44 6.32 4.28 22.79
CA GLU A 44 6.11 2.93 23.30
C GLU A 44 4.68 2.72 23.81
N ASP A 45 4.11 3.69 24.54
CA ASP A 45 2.71 3.66 25.03
C ASP A 45 1.68 3.47 23.90
N PHE A 46 2.00 3.94 22.69
CA PHE A 46 1.14 3.79 21.51
C PHE A 46 1.59 2.70 20.53
N SER A 47 2.59 1.88 20.88
CA SER A 47 3.17 0.86 19.98
C SER A 47 3.67 1.43 18.65
N GLN A 48 4.24 2.64 18.67
CA GLN A 48 4.65 3.43 17.52
C GLN A 48 6.17 3.45 17.27
N LYS A 49 6.95 2.69 18.03
CA LYS A 49 8.42 2.64 17.89
C LYS A 49 8.87 2.36 16.46
N ASP A 50 8.20 1.41 15.80
CA ASP A 50 8.49 0.97 14.44
C ASP A 50 7.79 1.83 13.37
N THR A 51 7.28 3.01 13.75
CA THR A 51 6.58 3.95 12.86
C THR A 51 7.33 5.27 12.67
N THR A 52 8.48 5.44 13.31
CA THR A 52 9.30 6.64 13.11
C THR A 52 9.78 6.74 11.65
N VAL A 53 9.98 7.96 11.14
CA VAL A 53 10.47 8.17 9.76
C VAL A 53 11.84 7.54 9.58
N GLU A 54 12.74 7.72 10.55
CA GLU A 54 14.06 7.09 10.57
C GLU A 54 13.97 5.57 10.46
N TYR A 55 13.14 4.93 11.29
CA TYR A 55 12.96 3.47 11.23
C TYR A 55 12.39 3.03 9.89
N GLN A 56 11.36 3.72 9.40
CA GLN A 56 10.69 3.32 8.16
C GLN A 56 11.58 3.47 6.92
N LEU A 57 12.54 4.40 6.94
CA LEU A 57 13.52 4.61 5.87
C LEU A 57 14.83 3.85 6.06
N ALA A 58 15.01 3.14 7.18
CA ALA A 58 16.23 2.39 7.45
C ALA A 58 16.45 1.29 6.40
N ASP A 59 17.72 1.06 6.06
CA ASP A 59 18.10 0.02 5.09
C ASP A 59 17.53 -1.34 5.50
N GLY A 60 16.87 -2.01 4.55
CA GLY A 60 16.21 -3.30 4.77
C GLY A 60 14.71 -3.20 5.11
N ASN A 61 14.20 -2.04 5.55
CA ASN A 61 12.80 -1.84 5.93
C ASN A 61 11.89 -1.50 4.74
N THR A 62 11.94 -2.33 3.70
CA THR A 62 11.21 -2.12 2.43
C THR A 62 9.71 -2.38 2.51
N GLY A 63 9.24 -3.07 3.55
CA GLY A 63 7.83 -3.42 3.76
C GLY A 63 7.02 -2.40 4.57
N THR A 64 7.52 -1.18 4.75
CA THR A 64 6.90 -0.18 5.63
C THR A 64 5.85 0.68 4.91
N PRO A 65 4.86 1.22 5.64
CA PRO A 65 3.84 2.09 5.05
C PRO A 65 4.42 3.32 4.31
N LEU A 66 5.51 3.92 4.81
CA LEU A 66 6.15 5.05 4.14
C LEU A 66 6.75 4.66 2.78
N HIS A 67 7.38 3.49 2.68
CA HIS A 67 7.86 2.97 1.40
C HIS A 67 6.71 2.77 0.40
N LEU A 68 5.60 2.19 0.87
CA LEU A 68 4.39 2.07 0.05
C LEU A 68 3.91 3.45 -0.45
N VAL A 69 3.82 4.44 0.43
CA VAL A 69 3.40 5.80 0.05
C VAL A 69 4.33 6.40 -1.00
N GLN A 70 5.64 6.26 -0.85
CA GLN A 70 6.61 6.74 -1.84
C GLN A 70 6.47 6.05 -3.20
N GLN A 71 6.22 4.74 -3.21
CA GLN A 71 5.95 3.96 -4.42
C GLN A 71 4.63 4.41 -5.08
N LEU A 72 3.57 4.61 -4.30
CA LEU A 72 2.29 5.10 -4.79
C LEU A 72 2.38 6.51 -5.36
N VAL A 73 3.11 7.42 -4.70
CA VAL A 73 3.37 8.78 -5.21
C VAL A 73 4.14 8.73 -6.53
N SER A 74 5.10 7.81 -6.67
CA SER A 74 5.84 7.62 -7.90
C SER A 74 4.96 7.07 -9.02
N LEU A 75 4.14 6.06 -8.72
CA LEU A 75 3.17 5.47 -9.64
C LEU A 75 2.10 6.47 -10.09
N HIS A 76 1.65 7.35 -9.18
CA HIS A 76 0.65 8.38 -9.48
C HIS A 76 1.15 9.40 -10.53
N LYS A 77 2.46 9.52 -10.78
CA LYS A 77 2.98 10.37 -11.87
C LYS A 77 2.67 9.81 -13.26
N ASN A 78 2.27 8.55 -13.38
CA ASN A 78 1.89 7.97 -14.66
C ASN A 78 0.50 8.48 -15.11
N PRO A 79 0.33 8.91 -16.36
CA PRO A 79 -0.94 9.39 -16.92
C PRO A 79 -2.15 8.49 -16.69
N ALA A 80 -1.99 7.17 -16.72
CA ALA A 80 -3.06 6.23 -16.41
C ALA A 80 -3.63 6.44 -14.99
N PHE A 81 -2.80 6.90 -14.04
CA PHE A 81 -3.21 7.18 -12.66
C PHE A 81 -3.64 8.63 -12.42
N GLN A 82 -3.15 9.60 -13.19
CA GLN A 82 -3.53 11.01 -13.06
C GLN A 82 -4.90 11.31 -13.66
N TRP A 83 -5.14 10.85 -14.90
CA TRP A 83 -6.35 11.17 -15.66
C TRP A 83 -6.93 9.99 -16.45
N GLY A 84 -6.32 8.81 -16.37
CA GLY A 84 -6.87 7.60 -16.98
C GLY A 84 -8.19 7.16 -16.35
N THR A 85 -9.01 6.47 -17.14
CA THR A 85 -10.30 5.89 -16.70
C THR A 85 -10.09 4.80 -15.66
N ILE A 86 -11.14 4.56 -14.86
CA ILE A 86 -11.18 3.47 -13.89
C ILE A 86 -12.33 2.52 -14.22
N GLU A 87 -12.04 1.23 -14.33
CA GLU A 87 -13.05 0.20 -14.61
C GLU A 87 -12.88 -0.97 -13.65
N GLN A 88 -13.87 -1.21 -12.80
CA GLN A 88 -13.88 -2.36 -11.90
C GLN A 88 -14.14 -3.65 -12.68
N ILE A 89 -13.34 -4.67 -12.42
CA ILE A 89 -13.43 -5.97 -13.08
C ILE A 89 -14.08 -6.96 -12.12
N LYS A 90 -15.15 -7.60 -12.59
CA LYS A 90 -15.77 -8.73 -11.90
C LYS A 90 -15.14 -10.01 -12.43
N LEU A 91 -14.31 -10.66 -11.64
CA LEU A 91 -13.70 -11.93 -11.98
C LEU A 91 -14.56 -13.06 -11.39
N ASP A 92 -14.93 -14.04 -12.21
CA ASP A 92 -15.74 -15.17 -11.73
C ASP A 92 -14.99 -16.02 -10.69
N GLN A 93 -13.66 -16.08 -10.80
CA GLN A 93 -12.76 -16.81 -9.91
C GLN A 93 -12.88 -16.37 -8.43
N VAL A 94 -13.38 -15.16 -8.16
CA VAL A 94 -13.40 -14.56 -6.81
C VAL A 94 -14.79 -14.42 -6.22
N LYS A 95 -15.84 -14.88 -6.92
CA LYS A 95 -17.24 -14.67 -6.50
C LYS A 95 -17.62 -15.34 -5.18
N ASN A 96 -16.92 -16.40 -4.78
CA ASN A 96 -17.28 -17.23 -3.62
C ASN A 96 -16.12 -17.48 -2.64
N GLY A 97 -15.00 -16.75 -2.77
CA GLY A 97 -13.86 -16.90 -1.88
C GLY A 97 -14.07 -16.18 -0.53
N PRO A 98 -13.50 -16.67 0.58
CA PRO A 98 -13.45 -15.90 1.82
C PRO A 98 -12.62 -14.63 1.64
N GLY A 99 -13.06 -13.54 2.27
CA GLY A 99 -12.38 -12.25 2.25
C GLY A 99 -12.93 -11.24 1.26
N THR A 100 -12.20 -10.13 1.11
CA THR A 100 -12.52 -9.05 0.17
C THR A 100 -11.43 -8.96 -0.86
N ILE A 101 -11.82 -8.95 -2.14
CA ILE A 101 -10.94 -8.60 -3.25
C ILE A 101 -11.59 -7.54 -4.12
N ILE A 102 -10.83 -6.50 -4.46
CA ILE A 102 -11.23 -5.45 -5.39
C ILE A 102 -10.22 -5.45 -6.53
N VAL A 103 -10.70 -5.68 -7.75
CA VAL A 103 -9.89 -5.61 -8.97
C VAL A 103 -10.43 -4.52 -9.87
N PHE A 104 -9.56 -3.63 -10.34
CA PHE A 104 -9.92 -2.62 -11.32
C PHE A 104 -8.75 -2.29 -12.24
N THR A 105 -9.06 -1.74 -13.41
CA THR A 105 -8.05 -1.21 -14.34
C THR A 105 -7.95 0.29 -14.28
N ARG A 106 -6.75 0.80 -14.60
CA ARG A 106 -6.49 2.19 -14.94
C ARG A 106 -5.96 2.27 -16.37
N LYS A 107 -6.65 3.01 -17.23
CA LYS A 107 -6.35 3.08 -18.68
C LYS A 107 -6.25 4.52 -19.16
N ALA A 108 -5.22 4.83 -19.93
CA ALA A 108 -5.12 6.09 -20.66
C ALA A 108 -4.59 5.80 -22.07
N GLU A 109 -5.11 6.49 -23.07
CA GLU A 109 -4.70 6.33 -24.46
C GLU A 109 -3.20 6.60 -24.62
N GLY A 110 -2.49 5.69 -25.31
CA GLY A 110 -1.04 5.78 -25.51
C GLY A 110 -0.18 5.34 -24.32
N TYR A 111 -0.79 4.87 -23.22
CA TYR A 111 -0.07 4.40 -22.02
C TYR A 111 -0.42 2.94 -21.69
N PRO A 112 0.46 2.21 -20.97
CA PRO A 112 0.15 0.87 -20.50
C PRO A 112 -1.12 0.85 -19.64
N THR A 113 -1.93 -0.20 -19.82
CA THR A 113 -3.04 -0.49 -18.89
C THR A 113 -2.47 -1.02 -17.59
N PHE A 114 -2.92 -0.47 -16.47
CA PHE A 114 -2.61 -0.98 -15.15
C PHE A 114 -3.80 -1.74 -14.57
N ILE A 115 -3.52 -2.79 -13.84
CA ILE A 115 -4.50 -3.58 -13.09
C ILE A 115 -4.11 -3.47 -11.62
N VAL A 116 -5.05 -3.02 -10.79
CA VAL A 116 -4.89 -2.87 -9.35
C VAL A 116 -5.76 -3.92 -8.68
N ILE A 117 -5.16 -4.68 -7.77
CA ILE A 117 -5.78 -5.75 -7.00
C ILE A 117 -5.54 -5.45 -5.53
N LEU A 118 -6.61 -5.31 -4.77
CA LEU A 118 -6.58 -5.07 -3.33
C LEU A 118 -7.23 -6.26 -2.63
N THR A 119 -6.56 -6.85 -1.65
CA THR A 119 -7.09 -7.97 -0.87
C THR A 119 -7.04 -7.72 0.63
N MET A 120 -8.02 -8.24 1.36
CA MET A 120 -8.12 -8.17 2.82
C MET A 120 -8.91 -9.38 3.36
N ASN A 121 -8.45 -10.00 4.45
CA ASN A 121 -9.03 -11.23 5.02
C ASN A 121 -9.19 -12.35 3.99
N PHE A 122 -8.25 -12.42 3.05
CA PHE A 122 -8.30 -13.22 1.84
C PHE A 122 -7.37 -14.43 1.93
N GLU A 123 -7.85 -15.59 1.47
CA GLU A 123 -7.06 -16.82 1.34
C GLU A 123 -6.20 -16.80 0.07
N GLU A 124 -5.12 -17.57 0.04
CA GLU A 124 -4.22 -17.61 -1.11
C GLU A 124 -4.92 -18.17 -2.37
N MET A 125 -4.65 -17.58 -3.52
CA MET A 125 -5.10 -18.09 -4.82
C MET A 125 -4.23 -17.58 -5.96
N THR A 126 -4.29 -18.26 -7.11
CA THR A 126 -3.72 -17.73 -8.35
C THR A 126 -4.80 -17.03 -9.16
N LEU A 127 -4.62 -15.75 -9.45
CA LEU A 127 -5.51 -14.97 -10.29
C LEU A 127 -5.01 -14.97 -11.73
N ASN A 128 -5.81 -15.51 -12.65
CA ASN A 128 -5.51 -15.45 -14.07
C ASN A 128 -6.08 -14.17 -14.71
N LEU A 129 -5.20 -13.33 -15.25
CA LEU A 129 -5.52 -12.06 -15.90
C LEU A 129 -5.42 -12.12 -17.43
N THR A 130 -5.26 -13.30 -18.04
CA THR A 130 -5.08 -13.47 -19.49
C THR A 130 -6.22 -12.86 -20.30
N THR A 131 -7.44 -12.83 -19.75
CA THR A 131 -8.62 -12.20 -20.39
C THR A 131 -8.53 -10.68 -20.48
N ILE A 132 -7.64 -10.06 -19.70
CA ILE A 132 -7.40 -8.62 -19.69
C ILE A 132 -6.14 -8.31 -20.50
N CYS A 133 -5.04 -9.01 -20.19
CA CYS A 133 -3.75 -8.81 -20.83
C CYS A 133 -3.01 -10.14 -20.99
N PRO A 134 -2.33 -10.38 -22.14
CA PRO A 134 -1.65 -11.64 -22.39
C PRO A 134 -0.40 -11.83 -21.52
N SER A 135 0.31 -10.75 -21.21
CA SER A 135 1.42 -10.72 -20.25
C SER A 135 1.30 -9.49 -19.33
N VAL A 136 1.71 -9.64 -18.06
CA VAL A 136 1.70 -8.58 -17.05
C VAL A 136 3.07 -8.45 -16.40
N ILE A 137 3.40 -7.24 -15.96
CA ILE A 137 4.63 -6.90 -15.26
C ILE A 137 4.23 -6.32 -13.89
N PRO A 138 4.62 -6.95 -12.76
CA PRO A 138 4.40 -6.38 -11.43
C PRO A 138 5.14 -5.06 -11.27
N ARG A 139 4.44 -4.02 -10.78
CA ARG A 139 4.99 -2.67 -10.58
C ARG A 139 5.03 -2.25 -9.12
N LEU A 140 4.09 -2.76 -8.31
CA LEU A 140 4.05 -2.51 -6.87
C LEU A 140 3.38 -3.70 -6.20
N ILE A 141 4.09 -4.36 -5.29
CA ILE A 141 3.57 -5.45 -4.46
C ILE A 141 3.77 -5.06 -3.00
N TYR A 142 2.67 -5.00 -2.25
CA TYR A 142 2.70 -4.62 -0.85
C TYR A 142 1.88 -5.57 0.03
N PRO A 143 2.47 -6.07 1.14
CA PRO A 143 3.91 -6.05 1.44
C PRO A 143 4.74 -6.75 0.34
N PRO A 144 6.06 -6.50 0.25
CA PRO A 144 6.90 -7.14 -0.74
C PRO A 144 6.81 -8.67 -0.68
N SER A 145 6.65 -9.31 -1.82
CA SER A 145 6.60 -10.78 -1.96
C SER A 145 7.89 -11.30 -2.59
N LYS A 146 8.40 -12.42 -2.05
CA LYS A 146 9.52 -13.16 -2.67
C LYS A 146 9.09 -13.94 -3.92
N ASN A 147 7.82 -14.31 -3.99
CA ASN A 147 7.24 -15.10 -5.08
C ASN A 147 6.85 -14.23 -6.28
N LEU A 148 6.77 -12.92 -6.08
CA LEU A 148 6.30 -11.96 -7.06
C LEU A 148 7.24 -10.74 -7.14
N PRO A 149 8.43 -10.89 -7.74
CA PRO A 149 9.36 -9.79 -7.89
C PRO A 149 8.79 -8.69 -8.80
N VAL A 150 9.06 -7.44 -8.42
CA VAL A 150 8.69 -6.27 -9.23
C VAL A 150 9.57 -6.15 -10.47
N ASP A 151 9.01 -5.57 -11.53
CA ASP A 151 9.64 -5.30 -12.83
C ASP A 151 10.11 -6.53 -13.63
N ILE A 152 9.70 -7.73 -13.21
CA ILE A 152 9.93 -8.97 -13.96
C ILE A 152 8.63 -9.42 -14.64
N PRO A 153 8.57 -9.50 -15.99
CA PRO A 153 7.37 -9.95 -16.70
C PRO A 153 6.94 -11.37 -16.32
N LEU A 154 5.64 -11.56 -16.14
CA LEU A 154 5.01 -12.86 -15.95
C LEU A 154 4.52 -13.38 -17.30
N PRO A 155 4.97 -14.57 -17.75
CA PRO A 155 4.68 -15.08 -19.08
C PRO A 155 3.20 -15.49 -19.27
N ASN A 156 2.51 -15.87 -18.18
CA ASN A 156 1.16 -16.44 -18.25
C ASN A 156 0.06 -15.50 -17.75
N SER A 157 0.40 -14.27 -17.32
CA SER A 157 -0.53 -13.35 -16.66
C SER A 157 -1.23 -13.93 -15.42
N GLU A 158 -0.58 -14.89 -14.77
CA GLU A 158 -1.02 -15.49 -13.52
C GLU A 158 -0.32 -14.81 -12.35
N ILE A 159 -1.11 -14.31 -11.40
CA ILE A 159 -0.61 -13.63 -10.21
C ILE A 159 -0.91 -14.49 -8.98
N PRO A 160 0.11 -14.95 -8.24
CA PRO A 160 -0.10 -15.54 -6.93
C PRO A 160 -0.52 -14.46 -5.93
N LEU A 161 -1.78 -14.49 -5.52
CA LEU A 161 -2.28 -13.70 -4.40
C LEU A 161 -2.02 -14.49 -3.12
N GLU A 162 -1.21 -13.93 -2.24
CA GLU A 162 -0.84 -14.58 -0.98
C GLU A 162 -1.92 -14.34 0.08
N ASN A 163 -2.00 -15.26 1.05
CA ASN A 163 -2.84 -15.09 2.24
C ASN A 163 -2.49 -13.77 2.94
N THR A 164 -3.53 -13.12 3.42
CA THR A 164 -3.41 -11.83 4.11
C THR A 164 -3.20 -11.94 5.61
N ASP A 165 -3.55 -13.07 6.24
CA ASP A 165 -3.55 -13.27 7.69
C ASP A 165 -4.22 -12.10 8.45
N GLY A 166 -5.32 -11.59 7.89
CA GLY A 166 -6.07 -10.45 8.44
C GLY A 166 -5.56 -9.07 8.01
N ASN A 167 -4.43 -8.99 7.32
CA ASN A 167 -3.84 -7.74 6.85
C ASN A 167 -4.38 -7.32 5.47
N PHE A 168 -3.95 -6.14 5.02
CA PHE A 168 -4.20 -5.67 3.67
C PHE A 168 -3.03 -6.02 2.74
N ARG A 169 -3.33 -6.39 1.50
CA ARG A 169 -2.34 -6.50 0.43
C ARG A 169 -2.78 -5.74 -0.82
N SER A 170 -1.78 -5.21 -1.53
CA SER A 170 -1.96 -4.49 -2.79
C SER A 170 -1.02 -5.04 -3.84
N TYR A 171 -1.56 -5.31 -5.02
CA TYR A 171 -0.82 -5.71 -6.20
C TYR A 171 -1.19 -4.74 -7.32
N VAL A 172 -0.18 -4.07 -7.88
CA VAL A 172 -0.32 -3.27 -9.08
C VAL A 172 0.55 -3.90 -10.15
N VAL A 173 -0.07 -4.25 -11.27
CA VAL A 173 0.63 -4.76 -12.45
C VAL A 173 0.31 -3.88 -13.66
N SER A 174 1.23 -3.82 -14.61
CA SER A 174 1.01 -3.21 -15.91
C SER A 174 0.99 -4.28 -16.99
N CYS A 175 0.14 -4.12 -18.00
CA CYS A 175 0.20 -4.98 -19.18
C CYS A 175 1.52 -4.74 -19.94
N ALA A 176 2.17 -5.84 -20.35
CA ALA A 176 3.32 -5.74 -21.24
C ALA A 176 2.86 -5.23 -22.61
N ALA A 177 3.68 -4.37 -23.22
CA ALA A 177 3.46 -3.87 -24.58
C ALA A 177 3.84 -4.92 -25.63
#